data_AF-A0A5A8A8H1-F1
#
_entry.id   AF-A0A5A8A8H1-F1
#
_cell.length_a   1.000
_cell.length_b   1.000
_cell.length_c   1.000
_cell.angle_alpha   90.00
_cell.angle_beta   90.00
_cell.angle_gamma   90.00
#
_symmetry.space_group_name_H-M   'P 1'
#
loop_
_entity.id
_entity.type
_entity.pdbx_description
1 polymer ?
#
loop_
_entity_poly.entity_id
_entity_poly.type
_entity_poly.pdbx_seq_one_letter_code
_entity_poly.pdbx_strand_id
1 'polypeptide(L)' 'MADEAGESAQSDLQGELARLREEHRDLDGAIEALERSVAGDQLQIQRLKKRKLTLRDRIFHIEDALTPDIIA' A
#
# COMPACT_ATOMS: atom_id res chain seq x y z
N MET A 1 24.17 5.43 22.82
CA MET A 1 22.73 5.46 23.18
C MET A 1 21.87 6.32 22.24
N ALA A 2 22.42 7.06 21.27
CA ALA A 2 21.61 7.87 20.34
C ALA A 2 21.12 7.12 19.08
N ASP A 3 21.59 5.89 18.86
CA ASP A 3 21.39 5.15 17.59
C ASP A 3 20.16 4.22 17.61
N GLU A 4 19.75 3.71 18.77
CA GLU A 4 18.63 2.75 18.90
C GLU A 4 17.26 3.35 18.53
N ALA A 5 17.09 4.68 18.66
CA ALA A 5 15.85 5.35 18.32
C ALA A 5 15.62 5.41 16.80
N GLY A 6 16.68 5.55 16.00
CA GLY A 6 16.60 5.60 14.54
C GLY A 6 16.26 4.24 13.93
N GLU A 7 16.85 3.17 14.47
CA GLU A 7 16.61 1.79 14.03
C GLU A 7 15.16 1.33 14.28
N SER A 8 14.57 1.70 15.42
CA SER A 8 13.16 1.36 15.73
C SER A 8 12.17 2.06 14.78
N ALA A 9 12.41 3.33 14.46
CA ALA A 9 11.54 4.08 13.57
C ALA A 9 11.58 3.54 12.13
N GLN A 10 12.75 3.11 11.66
CA GLN A 10 12.88 2.44 10.36
C GLN A 10 12.19 1.07 10.37
N SER A 11 12.33 0.28 11.44
CA SER A 11 11.63 -1.00 11.59
C SER A 11 10.11 -0.83 11.58
N ASP A 12 9.59 0.22 12.24
CA ASP A 12 8.16 0.52 12.27
C ASP A 12 7.62 0.88 10.88
N LEU A 13 8.36 1.72 10.13
CA LEU A 13 8.01 2.06 8.75
C LEU A 13 8.06 0.85 7.81
N GLN A 14 9.04 -0.06 7.98
CA GLN A 14 9.09 -1.30 7.21
C GLN A 14 7.91 -2.23 7.52
N GLY A 15 7.52 -2.33 8.80
CA GLY A 15 6.34 -3.08 9.21
C GLY A 15 5.04 -2.52 8.62
N GLU A 16 4.88 -1.19 8.65
CA GLU A 16 3.74 -0.52 8.02
C GLU A 16 3.74 -0.69 6.50
N LEU A 17 4.90 -0.57 5.85
CA LEU A 17 5.05 -0.81 4.41
C LEU A 17 4.62 -2.22 4.01
N ALA A 18 5.02 -3.24 4.79
CA ALA A 18 4.63 -4.62 4.56
C ALA A 18 3.11 -4.79 4.64
N ARG A 19 2.48 -4.23 5.67
CA ARG A 19 1.01 -4.25 5.86
C ARG A 19 0.28 -3.56 4.71
N LEU A 20 0.72 -2.37 4.31
CA LEU A 20 0.09 -1.63 3.21
C LEU A 20 0.22 -2.38 1.88
N ARG A 21 1.37 -3.01 1.62
CA ARG A 21 1.58 -3.85 0.42
C ARG A 21 0.69 -5.09 0.41
N GLU A 22 0.48 -5.72 1.57
CA GLU A 22 -0.46 -6.83 1.73
C GLU A 22 -1.91 -6.37 1.47
N GLU A 23 -2.38 -5.31 2.12
CA GLU A 23 -3.73 -4.76 1.90
C GLU A 23 -3.94 -4.35 0.42
N HIS A 24 -2.92 -3.76 -0.21
CA HIS A 24 -2.97 -3.41 -1.63
C HIS A 24 -3.12 -4.65 -2.53
N ARG A 25 -2.44 -5.75 -2.22
CA ARG A 25 -2.55 -7.02 -2.96
C ARG A 25 -3.93 -7.65 -2.78
N ASP A 26 -4.47 -7.61 -1.57
CA ASP A 26 -5.81 -8.13 -1.27
C ASP A 26 -6.89 -7.34 -2.03
N LEU A 27 -6.76 -6.02 -2.08
CA LEU A 27 -7.64 -5.17 -2.90
C LEU A 27 -7.57 -5.53 -4.39
N ASP A 28 -6.39 -5.91 -4.89
CA ASP A 28 -6.26 -6.35 -6.28
C ASP A 28 -7.04 -7.63 -6.54
N GLY A 29 -6.89 -8.63 -5.67
CA GLY A 29 -7.67 -9.87 -5.76
C GLY A 29 -9.18 -9.62 -5.68
N ALA A 30 -9.61 -8.70 -4.82
CA ALA A 30 -11.02 -8.33 -4.69
C ALA A 30 -11.56 -7.60 -5.93
N ILE A 31 -10.79 -6.67 -6.51
CA ILE A 31 -11.14 -5.98 -7.75
C ILE A 31 -11.28 -6.98 -8.88
N GLU A 32 -10.29 -7.86 -9.05
CA GLU A 32 -10.32 -8.88 -10.09
C GLU A 32 -11.52 -9.84 -9.95
N ALA A 33 -11.84 -10.26 -8.73
CA ALA A 33 -12.99 -11.12 -8.47
C ALA A 33 -14.31 -10.43 -8.84
N LEU A 34 -14.44 -9.13 -8.55
CA LEU A 34 -15.61 -8.33 -8.91
C LEU A 34 -15.68 -8.04 -10.42
N GLU A 35 -14.54 -7.81 -11.08
CA GLU A 35 -14.48 -7.61 -12.52
C GLU A 35 -14.85 -8.88 -13.31
N ARG A 36 -14.55 -10.06 -12.76
CA ARG A 36 -14.99 -11.35 -13.32
C ARG A 36 -16.45 -11.69 -13.03
N SER A 37 -17.10 -10.97 -12.12
CA SER A 37 -18.52 -11.19 -11.81
C SER A 37 -19.42 -10.59 -12.90
N VAL A 38 -20.36 -11.40 -13.40
CA VAL A 38 -21.32 -10.99 -14.45
C VAL A 38 -22.24 -9.85 -13.98
N ALA A 39 -22.44 -9.71 -12.67
CA ALA A 39 -23.22 -8.64 -12.04
C ALA A 39 -22.36 -7.45 -11.58
N GLY A 40 -21.16 -7.28 -12.15
CA GLY A 40 -20.12 -6.35 -11.71
C GLY A 40 -20.64 -5.02 -11.18
N ASP A 41 -20.56 -4.83 -9.87
CA ASP A 41 -20.90 -3.56 -9.23
C ASP A 41 -19.78 -2.57 -9.52
N GLN A 42 -19.95 -1.84 -10.63
CA GLN A 42 -18.97 -0.89 -11.12
C GLN A 42 -18.70 0.25 -10.13
N LEU A 43 -19.68 0.58 -9.28
CA LEU A 43 -19.52 1.53 -8.17
C LEU A 43 -18.60 0.95 -7.09
N GLN A 44 -18.77 -0.32 -6.74
CA GLN A 44 -17.89 -1.02 -5.80
C GLN A 44 -16.46 -1.13 -6.35
N ILE A 45 -16.29 -1.50 -7.62
CA ILE A 45 -14.99 -1.56 -8.29
C ILE A 45 -14.31 -0.18 -8.27
N GLN A 46 -15.04 0.90 -8.57
CA GLN A 46 -14.50 2.26 -8.49
C GLN A 46 -14.04 2.64 -7.07
N ARG A 47 -14.81 2.27 -6.05
CA ARG A 47 -14.44 2.51 -4.63
C ARG A 47 -13.17 1.75 -4.25
N LEU A 48 -13.05 0.49 -4.65
CA LEU A 48 -11.86 -0.32 -4.37
C LEU A 48 -10.63 0.22 -5.11
N LYS A 49 -10.76 0.59 -6.39
CA LYS A 49 -9.68 1.23 -7.16
C LYS A 49 -9.21 2.54 -6.53
N LYS A 50 -10.14 3.37 -6.03
CA LYS A 50 -9.80 4.59 -5.30
C LYS A 50 -9.02 4.30 -4.02
N ARG A 51 -9.46 3.29 -3.24
CA ARG A 51 -8.76 2.88 -2.01
C ARG A 51 -7.36 2.31 -2.33
N LYS A 52 -7.26 1.51 -3.38
CA LYS A 52 -5.98 0.97 -3.89
C LYS A 52 -5.02 2.08 -4.28
N LEU A 53 -5.50 3.14 -4.95
CA LEU A 53 -4.71 4.32 -5.29
C LEU A 53 -4.15 4.99 -4.03
N THR A 54 -4.98 5.23 -3.02
CA THR A 54 -4.53 5.84 -1.75
C THR A 54 -3.50 4.98 -1.03
N LEU A 55 -3.65 3.65 -1.04
CA LEU A 55 -2.64 2.75 -0.45
C LEU A 55 -1.33 2.82 -1.22
N ARG A 56 -1.37 2.82 -2.56
CA ARG A 56 -0.17 2.97 -3.39
C ARG A 56 0.56 4.27 -3.10
N ASP A 57 -0.17 5.38 -2.99
CA ASP A 57 0.45 6.69 -2.70
C ASP A 57 1.08 6.70 -1.31
N ARG A 58 0.50 6.00 -0.33
CA ARG A 58 1.05 5.86 1.02
C ARG A 58 2.26 4.92 1.08
N ILE A 59 2.22 3.81 0.33
CA ILE A 59 3.36 2.91 0.12
C ILE A 59 4.54 3.71 -0.43
N PHE A 60 4.29 4.48 -1.48
CA PHE A 60 5.29 5.31 -2.12
C PHE A 60 5.91 6.33 -1.16
N HIS A 61 5.08 6.99 -0.34
CA HIS A 61 5.57 7.95 0.65
C HIS A 61 6.47 7.29 1.72
N ILE A 62 6.13 6.08 2.16
CA ILE A 62 6.95 5.33 3.13
C ILE A 62 8.22 4.78 2.47
N GLU A 63 8.13 4.31 1.23
CA GLU A 63 9.30 3.87 0.43
C GLU A 63 10.26 5.02 0.20
N ASP A 64 9.77 6.22 -0.13
CA ASP A 64 10.58 7.42 -0.31
C ASP A 64 11.28 7.83 1.01
N ALA A 65 10.58 7.71 2.14
CA ALA A 65 11.15 7.95 3.47
C ALA A 65 12.19 6.90 3.90
N LEU A 66 12.05 5.64 3.44
CA LEU A 66 12.95 4.53 3.77
C LEU A 66 14.15 4.43 2.81
N THR A 67 13.96 4.79 1.55
CA THR A 67 14.93 4.71 0.47
C THR A 67 14.91 6.03 -0.32
N PRO A 68 15.60 7.08 0.18
CA PRO A 68 15.59 8.41 -0.45
C PRO A 68 16.29 8.49 -1.82
N ASP A 69 16.64 7.36 -2.46
CA ASP A 69 17.66 7.32 -3.52
C ASP A 69 17.32 6.37 -4.70
N ILE A 70 16.03 6.28 -5.09
CA ILE A 70 15.61 5.42 -6.23
C ILE A 70 14.69 6.17 -7.22
N ILE A 71 14.31 7.42 -6.95
CA ILE A 71 13.46 8.23 -7.84
C ILE A 71 14.16 9.55 -8.15
N ALA A 72 15.25 9.46 -8.91
CA ALA A 72 15.90 10.54 -9.66
C ALA A 72 15.76 10.26 -11.17
#